data_AF-A0ABD0NLX5-F1
#
_entry.id   AF-A0ABD0NLX5-F1
#
_cell.length_a   1.000
_cell.length_b   1.000
_cell.length_c   1.000
_cell.angle_alpha   90.00
_cell.angle_beta   90.00
_cell.angle_gamma   90.00
#
_symmetry.space_group_name_H-M   'P 1'
#
loop_
_entity.id
_entity.type
_entity.pdbx_description
1 polymer ?
#
loop_
_entity_poly.entity_id
_entity_poly.type
_entity_poly.pdbx_seq_one_letter_code
_entity_poly.pdbx_strand_id
1 'polypeptide(L)' 'DEVYTPYRRVLVTGATGLLGRAVYKEFKNNDWDTLGSGYNRARPSFLKCNLLDEDAVRGVIQG' A
#
# COMPACT_ATOMS: atom_id res chain seq x y z
N ASP A 1 -15.62 -1.94 -20.06
CA ASP A 1 -15.81 -2.58 -18.74
C ASP A 1 -15.58 -1.56 -17.65
N GLU A 2 -16.58 -1.31 -16.81
CA GLU A 2 -16.48 -0.38 -15.69
C GLU A 2 -15.67 -1.04 -14.58
N VAL A 3 -14.46 -0.51 -14.33
CA VAL A 3 -13.61 -1.00 -13.24
C VAL A 3 -14.22 -0.52 -11.92
N TYR A 4 -14.67 -1.47 -11.07
CA TYR A 4 -15.09 -1.17 -9.71
C TYR A 4 -13.97 -0.42 -8.98
N THR A 5 -14.18 0.87 -8.75
CA THR A 5 -13.23 1.74 -8.07
C THR A 5 -13.84 2.12 -6.72
N PRO A 6 -13.40 1.49 -5.62
CA PRO A 6 -13.90 1.88 -4.30
C PRO A 6 -13.59 3.36 -4.05
N TYR A 7 -14.56 4.08 -3.49
CA TYR A 7 -14.53 5.54 -3.31
C TYR A 7 -13.42 6.04 -2.37
N ARG A 8 -12.72 5.13 -1.68
CA ARG A 8 -11.71 5.41 -0.64
C ARG A 8 -10.57 4.39 -0.69
N ARG A 9 -9.67 4.55 -1.65
CA ARG A 9 -8.42 3.77 -1.77
C ARG A 9 -7.23 4.52 -1.23
N VAL A 10 -6.32 3.81 -0.57
CA VAL A 10 -5.06 4.37 -0.09
C VAL A 10 -3.90 3.39 -0.21
N LEU A 11 -2.76 3.89 -0.69
CA LEU A 11 -1.47 3.19 -0.66
C LEU A 11 -0.58 3.82 0.41
N VAL A 12 -0.21 3.05 1.43
CA VAL A 12 0.70 3.49 2.49
C VAL A 12 2.10 2.91 2.23
N THR A 13 3.03 3.73 1.76
CA THR A 13 4.43 3.34 1.63
C THR A 13 5.13 3.33 2.99
N GLY A 14 6.10 2.43 3.19
CA GLY A 14 6.78 2.31 4.48
C GLY A 14 5.86 1.77 5.59
N ALA A 15 4.77 1.07 5.24
CA ALA A 15 3.79 0.49 6.16
C ALA A 15 4.39 -0.52 7.16
N THR A 16 5.62 -0.97 6.92
CA THR A 16 6.37 -1.85 7.81
C THR A 16 7.04 -1.11 8.99
N GLY A 17 7.22 0.22 8.87
CA GLY A 17 7.83 1.09 9.89
C GLY A 17 6.90 1.40 11.07
N LEU A 18 7.35 2.24 12.02
CA LEU A 18 6.53 2.62 13.18
C LEU A 18 5.34 3.49 12.74
N LEU A 19 5.62 4.66 12.17
CA LEU A 19 4.59 5.60 11.72
C LEU A 19 3.72 5.01 10.59
N GLY A 20 4.35 4.46 9.54
CA GLY A 20 3.61 3.89 8.42
C GLY A 20 2.65 2.77 8.84
N ARG A 21 3.00 1.97 9.85
CA ARG A 21 2.11 0.92 10.37
C ARG A 21 0.92 1.50 11.13
N ALA A 22 1.12 2.56 11.90
CA ALA A 22 0.02 3.24 12.59
C ALA A 22 -0.95 3.86 11.58
N VAL A 23 -0.44 4.54 10.56
CA VAL A 23 -1.25 5.14 9.47
C VAL A 23 -2.02 4.05 8.69
N TYR A 24 -1.35 2.97 8.30
CA TYR A 24 -2.01 1.83 7.64
C TYR A 24 -3.14 1.24 8.49
N LYS A 25 -2.92 1.06 9.79
CA LYS A 25 -3.94 0.54 10.71
C LYS A 25 -5.13 1.49 10.80
N GLU A 26 -4.90 2.79 10.86
CA GLU A 26 -5.98 3.78 10.93
C GLU A 26 -6.89 3.69 9.70
N PHE A 27 -6.33 3.69 8.49
CA PHE A 27 -7.12 3.53 7.27
C PHE A 27 -7.88 2.19 7.24
N LYS A 28 -7.19 1.09 7.56
CA LYS A 28 -7.79 -0.24 7.60
C LYS A 28 -8.94 -0.34 8.62
N ASN A 29 -8.82 0.30 9.77
CA ASN A 29 -9.84 0.31 10.82
C ASN A 29 -11.05 1.21 10.50
N ASN A 30 -10.92 2.09 9.51
CA ASN A 30 -11.98 3.01 9.07
C ASN A 30 -12.53 2.64 7.68
N ASP A 31 -12.51 1.35 7.34
CA ASP A 31 -13.10 0.78 6.12
C ASP A 31 -12.60 1.37 4.80
N TRP A 32 -11.32 1.79 4.75
CA TRP A 32 -10.65 2.11 3.50
C TRP A 32 -10.13 0.84 2.81
N ASP A 33 -10.21 0.82 1.48
CA ASP A 33 -9.47 -0.15 0.68
C ASP A 33 -7.98 0.21 0.74
N THR A 34 -7.27 -0.48 1.64
CA THR A 34 -5.97 -0.08 2.14
C THR A 34 -4.91 -1.06 1.67
N LEU A 35 -3.97 -0.57 0.86
CA LEU A 35 -2.76 -1.30 0.47
C LEU A 35 -1.56 -0.73 1.22
N GLY A 36 -0.76 -1.59 1.83
CA GLY A 36 0.51 -1.18 2.46
C GLY A 36 1.71 -1.76 1.72
N SER A 37 2.78 -0.98 1.57
CA SER A 37 4.03 -1.43 0.96
C SER A 37 5.26 -1.21 1.84
N GLY A 38 6.29 -2.00 1.60
CA GLY A 38 7.61 -1.85 2.21
C GLY A 38 8.69 -2.54 1.39
N TYR A 39 9.96 -2.30 1.71
CA TYR A 39 11.06 -2.92 0.99
C TYR A 39 11.49 -4.26 1.62
N ASN A 40 12.31 -4.23 2.67
CA ASN A 40 12.87 -5.47 3.26
C ASN A 40 11.90 -6.22 4.18
N ARG A 41 10.99 -5.51 4.87
CA ARG A 41 10.13 -6.08 5.93
C ARG A 41 8.67 -6.32 5.50
N ALA A 42 8.41 -6.38 4.19
CA ALA A 42 7.05 -6.38 3.67
C ALA A 42 6.29 -7.69 3.89
N ARG A 43 6.98 -8.83 4.03
CA ARG A 43 6.31 -10.14 4.13
C ARG A 43 5.85 -10.46 5.56
N PRO A 44 4.70 -11.15 5.74
CA PRO A 44 3.78 -11.64 4.71
C PRO A 44 2.66 -10.62 4.33
N SER A 45 2.49 -9.54 5.09
CA SER A 45 1.24 -8.75 5.08
C SER A 45 1.25 -7.50 4.18
N PHE A 46 2.38 -7.13 3.58
CA PHE A 46 2.55 -5.93 2.77
C PHE A 46 3.18 -6.24 1.41
N LEU A 47 2.86 -5.39 0.43
CA LEU A 47 3.46 -5.45 -0.89
C LEU A 47 4.95 -5.09 -0.81
N LYS A 48 5.81 -5.95 -1.36
CA LYS A 48 7.23 -5.63 -1.51
C LYS A 48 7.40 -4.65 -2.67
N CYS A 49 7.89 -3.45 -2.40
CA CYS A 49 8.17 -2.45 -3.43
C CYS A 49 9.48 -1.71 -3.10
N ASN A 50 10.38 -1.65 -4.08
CA ASN A 50 11.53 -0.76 -4.04
C ASN A 50 11.11 0.57 -4.67
N LEU A 51 11.02 1.64 -3.87
CA LEU A 51 10.58 2.95 -4.37
C LEU A 51 11.59 3.62 -5.31
N LEU A 52 12.84 3.12 -5.38
CA LEU A 52 13.86 3.59 -6.31
C LEU A 52 13.80 2.90 -7.68
N ASP A 53 12.93 1.89 -7.83
CA ASP A 53 12.70 1.16 -9.06
C ASP A 53 11.39 1.69 -9.68
N GLU A 54 11.51 2.48 -10.76
CA GLU A 54 10.37 3.14 -11.40
C GLU A 54 9.35 2.12 -11.92
N ASP A 55 9.82 1.01 -12.51
CA ASP A 55 8.94 -0.03 -13.03
C ASP A 55 8.18 -0.72 -11.91
N ALA A 56 8.85 -0.99 -10.78
CA ALA A 56 8.19 -1.51 -9.59
C ALA A 56 7.11 -0.56 -9.07
N VAL A 57 7.39 0.74 -8.98
CA VAL A 57 6.42 1.76 -8.55
C VAL A 57 5.24 1.83 -9.52
N ARG A 58 5.50 1.82 -10.83
CA ARG A 58 4.48 1.86 -11.87
C ARG A 58 3.53 0.67 -11.77
N GLY A 59 4.08 -0.53 -11.54
CA GLY A 59 3.30 -1.75 -11.32
C GLY A 59 2.39 -1.70 -10.10
N VAL A 60 2.78 -1.00 -9.03
CA VAL A 60 1.91 -0.82 -7.84
C VAL A 60 0.76 0.15 -8.12
N ILE A 61 1.01 1.25 -8.84
CA ILE A 61 0.02 2.31 -9.06
C ILE A 61 -1.01 1.92 -10.12
N GLN A 62 -0.59 1.16 -11.14
CA GLN A 62 -1.45 0.75 -12.25
C GLN A 62 -2.19 -0.56 -12.02
N GLY A 63 -1.81 -1.30 -10.97
CA GLY A 63 -2.44 -2.57 -10.59
C GLY A 63 -3.81 -2.44 -9.94
#